data_AF-A0A1I7NAV0-F1
#
_entry.id   AF-A0A1I7NAV0-F1
#
_cell.length_a   1.000
_cell.length_b   1.000
_cell.length_c   1.000
_cell.angle_alpha   90.00
_cell.angle_beta   90.00
_cell.angle_gamma   90.00
#
_symmetry.space_group_name_H-M   'P 1'
#
loop_
_entity.id
_entity.type
_entity.pdbx_description
1 polymer ?
#
loop_
_entity_poly.entity_id
_entity_poly.type
_entity_poly.pdbx_seq_one_letter_code
_entity_poly.pdbx_strand_id
1 'polypeptide(L)'
;MTEQVSWIIEFQGVQKPLDEILDAVSAIVCPLRATVQNALDQAADPQELDGLRVVVYAEEENGGAAWGFRFEGSPSSVNYAVSLVGALAPIVPPTH
;
A
#
# COMPACT_ATOMS: atom_id res chain seq x y z
N MET A 1 9.89 -15.55 3.12
CA MET A 1 8.61 -14.82 3.26
C MET A 1 8.98 -13.38 3.56
N THR A 2 8.39 -12.45 2.84
CA THR A 2 8.77 -11.03 2.69
C THR A 2 8.57 -10.25 3.99
N GLU A 3 9.47 -10.41 4.97
CA GLU A 3 9.57 -9.57 6.19
C GLU A 3 10.07 -8.14 5.91
N GLN A 4 10.28 -7.77 4.65
CA GLN A 4 10.89 -6.49 4.25
C GLN A 4 9.92 -5.31 4.26
N VAL A 5 8.61 -5.57 4.17
CA VAL A 5 7.58 -4.54 4.00
C VAL A 5 6.66 -4.48 5.22
N SER A 6 6.61 -3.31 5.87
CA SER A 6 5.69 -3.10 7.01
C SER A 6 4.35 -2.51 6.54
N TRP A 7 3.25 -3.00 7.11
CA TRP A 7 1.89 -2.54 6.80
C TRP A 7 1.32 -1.70 7.93
N ILE A 8 0.97 -0.46 7.61
CA ILE A 8 0.48 0.53 8.57
C ILE A 8 -0.89 1.02 8.10
N ILE A 9 -1.78 1.29 9.05
CA ILE A 9 -2.97 2.10 8.79
C ILE A 9 -2.81 3.49 9.42
N GLU A 10 -3.23 4.52 8.68
CA GLU A 10 -3.35 5.89 9.17
C GLU A 10 -4.82 6.31 9.20
N PHE A 11 -5.30 6.71 10.38
CA PHE A 11 -6.64 7.28 10.55
C PHE A 11 -6.52 8.57 11.36
N GLN A 12 -7.04 9.68 10.82
CA GLN A 12 -6.97 11.01 11.45
C GLN A 12 -5.53 11.40 11.89
N GLY A 13 -4.53 11.03 11.10
CA GLY A 13 -3.12 11.30 11.39
C GLY A 13 -2.46 10.38 12.43
N VAL A 14 -3.19 9.39 12.96
CA VAL A 14 -2.65 8.38 13.87
C VAL A 14 -2.28 7.13 13.09
N GLN A 15 -1.00 6.75 13.14
CA GLN A 15 -0.48 5.53 12.51
C GLN A 15 -0.44 4.36 13.48
N LYS A 16 -0.91 3.19 13.04
CA LYS A 16 -0.86 1.93 13.79
C LYS A 16 -0.53 0.75 12.86
N PRO A 17 0.05 -0.35 13.37
CA PRO A 17 0.19 -1.58 12.60
C PRO A 17 -1.18 -2.05 12.08
N LEU A 18 -1.25 -2.40 10.79
CA LEU A 18 -2.50 -2.83 10.17
C LEU A 18 -3.11 -4.06 10.85
N ASP A 19 -2.26 -4.97 11.34
CA ASP A 19 -2.69 -6.23 11.96
C ASP A 19 -3.47 -6.00 13.28
N GLU A 20 -3.36 -4.83 13.93
CA GLU A 20 -4.12 -4.50 15.16
C GLU A 20 -5.61 -4.30 14.92
N ILE A 21 -6.02 -3.96 13.70
CA ILE A 21 -7.41 -3.65 13.36
C ILE A 21 -7.91 -4.43 12.13
N LEU A 22 -7.11 -5.37 11.63
CA LEU A 22 -7.33 -6.02 10.34
C LEU A 22 -8.73 -6.64 10.26
N ASP A 23 -9.24 -7.25 11.33
CA ASP A 23 -10.57 -7.85 11.34
C ASP A 23 -11.68 -6.82 11.02
N ALA A 24 -11.56 -5.59 11.53
CA ALA A 24 -12.56 -4.53 11.36
C ALA A 24 -12.56 -3.91 9.96
N VAL A 25 -11.42 -3.93 9.26
CA VAL A 25 -11.24 -3.29 7.94
C VAL A 25 -10.91 -4.29 6.83
N SER A 26 -10.91 -5.59 7.13
CA SER A 26 -10.46 -6.69 6.27
C SER A 26 -11.12 -6.67 4.89
N ALA A 27 -12.43 -6.44 4.84
CA ALA A 27 -13.19 -6.40 3.60
C ALA A 27 -12.70 -5.32 2.62
N ILE A 28 -12.12 -4.23 3.14
CA ILE A 28 -11.61 -3.10 2.35
C ILE A 28 -10.12 -3.28 2.07
N VAL A 29 -9.35 -3.64 3.10
CA VAL A 29 -7.89 -3.61 3.05
C VAL A 29 -7.29 -4.90 2.49
N CYS A 30 -7.89 -6.07 2.70
CA CYS A 30 -7.32 -7.34 2.23
C CYS A 30 -7.17 -7.41 0.70
N PRO A 31 -8.16 -7.01 -0.12
CA PRO A 31 -7.99 -7.02 -1.59
C PRO A 31 -6.85 -6.09 -2.05
N LEU A 32 -6.76 -4.91 -1.44
CA LEU A 32 -5.70 -3.95 -1.71
C LEU A 32 -4.32 -4.50 -1.31
N ARG A 33 -4.22 -5.02 -0.08
CA ARG A 33 -3.01 -5.65 0.46
C ARG A 33 -2.54 -6.79 -0.44
N ALA A 34 -3.46 -7.66 -0.89
CA ALA A 34 -3.14 -8.77 -1.79
C ALA A 34 -2.60 -8.27 -3.14
N THR A 35 -3.20 -7.22 -3.70
CA THR A 35 -2.78 -6.65 -5.00
C THR A 35 -1.38 -6.06 -4.92
N VAL A 36 -1.13 -5.22 -3.92
CA VAL A 36 0.16 -4.57 -3.71
C VAL A 36 1.21 -5.61 -3.31
N GLN A 37 0.90 -6.54 -2.41
CA GLN A 37 1.84 -7.59 -2.01
C GLN A 37 2.24 -8.46 -3.21
N ASN A 38 1.27 -8.89 -4.03
CA ASN A 38 1.57 -9.65 -5.24
C ASN A 38 2.50 -8.86 -6.18
N ALA A 39 2.34 -7.54 -6.28
CA ALA A 39 3.25 -6.73 -7.08
C ALA A 39 4.66 -6.64 -6.52
N LEU A 40 4.80 -6.46 -5.20
CA LEU A 40 6.10 -6.43 -4.53
C LEU A 40 6.79 -7.80 -4.55
N ASP A 41 6.03 -8.89 -4.51
CA ASP A 41 6.57 -10.25 -4.60
C ASP A 41 7.16 -10.56 -6.00
N GLN A 42 6.84 -9.77 -7.03
CA GLN A 42 7.46 -9.84 -8.36
C GLN A 42 8.76 -9.03 -8.48
N ALA A 43 9.24 -8.41 -7.39
CA ALA A 43 10.48 -7.65 -7.39
C ALA A 43 11.67 -8.54 -7.82
N ALA A 44 12.36 -8.10 -8.88
CA ALA A 44 13.59 -8.74 -9.33
C ALA A 44 14.73 -8.56 -8.31
N ASP A 45 14.72 -7.44 -7.57
CA ASP A 45 15.63 -7.19 -6.45
C ASP A 45 14.84 -6.84 -5.17
N PRO A 46 14.54 -7.82 -4.31
CA PRO A 46 13.83 -7.59 -3.06
C PRO A 46 14.58 -6.67 -2.08
N GLN A 47 15.91 -6.53 -2.16
CA GLN A 47 16.67 -5.68 -1.24
C GLN A 47 16.39 -4.20 -1.48
N GLU A 48 16.00 -3.82 -2.70
CA GLU A 48 15.56 -2.44 -2.96
C GLU A 48 14.30 -2.06 -2.20
N LEU A 49 13.51 -3.05 -1.74
CA LEU A 49 12.30 -2.83 -0.94
C LEU A 49 12.57 -2.81 0.57
N ASP A 50 13.82 -2.97 1.02
CA ASP A 50 14.16 -2.98 2.45
C ASP A 50 13.74 -1.67 3.14
N GLY A 51 12.97 -1.80 4.23
CA GLY A 51 12.49 -0.66 5.01
C GLY A 51 11.32 0.09 4.37
N LEU A 52 10.76 -0.42 3.27
CA LEU A 52 9.52 0.09 2.69
C LEU A 52 8.35 -0.12 3.64
N ARG A 53 7.52 0.90 3.79
CA ARG A 53 6.27 0.85 4.54
C ARG A 53 5.12 1.16 3.60
N VAL A 54 4.08 0.34 3.65
CA VAL A 54 2.80 0.60 2.97
C VAL A 54 1.86 1.18 4.00
N VAL A 55 1.47 2.44 3.81
CA VAL A 55 0.51 3.14 4.66
C VAL A 55 -0.83 3.15 3.95
N VAL A 56 -1.78 2.39 4.46
CA VAL A 56 -3.19 2.45 4.06
C VAL A 56 -3.83 3.60 4.83
N TYR A 57 -4.55 4.48 4.16
CA TYR A 57 -5.18 5.64 4.80
C TYR A 57 -6.65 5.75 4.39
N ALA A 58 -7.43 6.34 5.29
CA ALA A 58 -8.83 6.69 5.04
C ALA A 58 -9.01 8.18 5.29
N GLU A 59 -9.43 8.92 4.27
CA GLU A 59 -9.78 10.34 4.34
C GLU A 59 -11.30 10.49 4.35
N GLU A 60 -11.82 11.36 5.22
CA GLU A 60 -13.25 11.68 5.19
C GLU A 60 -13.54 12.57 3.97
N GLU A 61 -14.35 12.05 3.05
CA GLU A 61 -14.94 12.81 1.96
C GLU A 61 -16.45 12.97 2.18
N ASN A 62 -17.08 13.95 1.54
CA ASN A 62 -18.50 14.24 1.71
C ASN A 62 -19.38 13.02 1.35
N GLY A 63 -19.76 12.22 2.35
CA GLY A 63 -20.62 11.04 2.22
C GLY A 63 -19.96 9.69 2.53
N GLY A 64 -18.67 9.64 2.91
CA GLY A 64 -18.00 8.40 3.27
C GLY A 64 -16.49 8.55 3.50
N ALA A 65 -15.80 7.43 3.71
CA ALA A 65 -14.35 7.41 3.77
C ALA A 65 -13.79 7.03 2.39
N ALA A 66 -12.94 7.90 1.82
CA ALA A 66 -12.10 7.57 0.68
C ALA A 66 -10.87 6.81 1.18
N TRP A 67 -10.67 5.60 0.66
CA TRP A 67 -9.55 4.74 1.04
C TRP A 67 -8.45 4.81 -0.01
N GLY A 68 -7.21 4.92 0.45
CA GLY A 68 -6.03 4.94 -0.40
C GLY A 68 -4.83 4.26 0.26
N PHE A 69 -3.71 4.27 -0.45
CA PHE A 69 -2.44 3.84 0.13
C PHE A 69 -1.29 4.67 -0.44
N ARG A 70 -0.20 4.74 0.32
CA ARG A 70 1.05 5.35 -0.10
C ARG A 70 2.23 4.51 0.37
N PHE A 71 3.35 4.69 -0.31
CA PHE A 71 4.62 4.10 0.08
C PHE A 71 5.46 5.12 0.85
N GLU A 72 6.02 4.71 1.98
CA GLU A 72 6.98 5.47 2.76
C GLU A 72 8.28 4.68 2.89
N GLY A 73 9.43 5.34 2.82
CA GLY A 73 10.73 4.70 2.88
C GLY A 73 11.81 5.53 2.19
N SER A 74 12.92 4.88 1.82
CA SER A 74 13.93 5.54 1.00
C SER A 74 13.34 5.90 -0.39
N PRO A 75 13.77 6.99 -1.03
CA PRO A 75 13.26 7.38 -2.36
C PRO A 75 13.42 6.28 -3.41
N SER A 76 14.52 5.51 -3.37
CA SER A 76 14.74 4.37 -4.26
C SER A 76 13.69 3.28 -4.04
N SER A 77 13.45 2.89 -2.79
CA SER A 77 12.46 1.85 -2.44
C SER A 77 11.05 2.25 -2.85
N VAL A 78 10.67 3.51 -2.61
CA VAL A 78 9.36 4.06 -3.00
C VAL A 78 9.20 4.05 -4.52
N ASN A 79 10.18 4.56 -5.26
CA ASN A 79 10.11 4.58 -6.72
C ASN A 79 10.04 3.18 -7.32
N TYR A 80 10.79 2.23 -6.76
CA TYR A 80 10.75 0.85 -7.21
C TYR A 80 9.40 0.20 -6.94
N ALA A 81 8.85 0.37 -5.73
CA ALA A 81 7.51 -0.12 -5.38
C ALA A 81 6.42 0.47 -6.30
N VAL A 82 6.45 1.78 -6.58
CA VAL A 82 5.51 2.44 -7.50
C VAL A 82 5.61 1.86 -8.91
N SER A 83 6.83 1.62 -9.40
CA SER A 83 7.06 0.99 -10.70
C SER A 83 6.46 -0.41 -10.79
N LEU A 84 6.67 -1.24 -9.76
CA LEU A 84 6.14 -2.61 -9.69
C LEU A 84 4.61 -2.62 -9.66
N VAL A 85 3.99 -1.77 -8.84
CA VAL A 85 2.52 -1.70 -8.77
C VAL A 85 1.93 -1.15 -10.08
N GLY A 86 2.53 -0.10 -10.65
CA GLY A 86 2.08 0.50 -11.91
C GLY A 86 2.20 -0.45 -13.12
N ALA A 87 3.12 -1.41 -13.08
CA ALA A 87 3.27 -2.43 -14.13
C ALA A 87 2.16 -3.49 -14.09
N LEU A 88 1.58 -3.77 -12.92
CA LEU A 88 0.55 -4.80 -12.73
C LEU A 88 -0.88 -4.26 -12.75
N ALA A 89 -1.06 -2.99 -12.41
CA ALA A 89 -2.30 -2.26 -12.56
C ALA A 89 -2.02 -1.04 -13.45
N PRO A 90 -2.12 -1.15 -14.79
CA PRO A 90 -2.04 0.03 -15.63
C PRO A 90 -3.14 0.99 -15.18
N ILE A 91 -2.75 2.12 -14.60
CA ILE A 91 -3.67 3.24 -14.39
C ILE A 91 -4.06 3.68 -15.80
N VAL A 92 -5.20 3.20 -16.29
CA VAL A 92 -5.78 3.70 -17.53
C VAL A 92 -6.21 5.13 -17.19
N PRO A 93 -5.56 6.18 -17.76
CA PRO A 93 -6.08 7.52 -17.57
C PRO A 93 -7.52 7.55 -18.11
N PRO A 94 -8.46 8.21 -17.43
CA PRO A 94 -9.82 8.34 -17.95
C PRO A 94 -9.72 8.98 -19.33
N THR A 95 -10.15 8.26 -20.35
CA THR A 95 -10.30 8.79 -21.70
C THR A 95 -11.36 9.87 -21.65
N HIS A 96 -10.94 11.13 -21.76
CA HIS A 96 -11.80 12.26 -22.09
C HIS A 96 -12.19 12.23 -23.57
#